data_AF-A0AAD5WYY9-F1
#
_entry.id   AF-A0AAD5WYY9-F1
#
_cell.length_a   1.000
_cell.length_b   1.000
_cell.length_c   1.000
_cell.angle_alpha   90.00
_cell.angle_beta   90.00
_cell.angle_gamma   90.00
#
_symmetry.space_group_name_H-M   'P 1'
#
loop_
_entity.id
_entity.type
_entity.pdbx_description
1 polymer ?
#
loop_
_entity_poly.entity_id
_entity_poly.type
_entity_poly.pdbx_seq_one_letter_code
_entity_poly.pdbx_strand_id
1 'polypeptide(L)'
;METTTLSTSGDTNILHVFPDIDLNYVHNLRYPTTGRMRDLQTISDKVLSQGWYPKAPNGDPTSVEARNGYLTMLLDRFPDADISHLRNLILLHKTNTLYEVTDRLVKSAYPKRLTTRPLQPEECFRDEAYIKGCRTRLYNDFPKHWKSTIKAVMAENNNDYKSSHETLSTMPTNNWFSSAFSFFKRKEDWCREMYTLDLLLSVDSLTASHLHSQSLADTLLSHKLNKQEYISTGQSITCGCCYTDCAFEELVQCPEGHLFCMECLGRHVEEGLFGQGQLRGRPVVCIDPGGCGREFLWGELRRALKEDVAEAYEKAVAERELESAGLDLVRCPFCSYAEVLPPNPSHIQSALLHIQNIKPPRISLYRLGAAVLLTSVFWILIDNDTVPESPSDGTLPTRLAAAFTVFAVSLIPGWMSQQ
;
A
#
# COMPACT_ATOMS: atom_id res chain seq x y z
N MET A 1 -37.25 23.46 33.79
CA MET A 1 -37.89 22.17 34.14
C MET A 1 -36.86 21.10 33.87
N GLU A 2 -36.52 20.36 34.93
CA GLU A 2 -35.31 19.57 35.11
C GLU A 2 -35.16 18.48 34.04
N THR A 3 -33.97 18.40 33.44
CA THR A 3 -33.49 17.27 32.65
C THR A 3 -33.25 16.10 33.60
N THR A 4 -34.27 15.28 33.80
CA THR A 4 -34.17 14.03 34.54
C THR A 4 -33.30 13.06 33.75
N THR A 5 -32.17 12.68 34.33
CA THR A 5 -31.34 11.56 33.89
C THR A 5 -32.21 10.31 33.82
N LEU A 6 -32.56 9.86 32.61
CA LEU A 6 -33.19 8.56 32.37
C LEU A 6 -32.15 7.45 32.57
N SER A 7 -31.79 7.21 33.83
CA SER A 7 -31.20 5.94 34.26
C SER A 7 -32.21 5.25 35.17
N THR A 8 -33.27 4.70 34.57
CA THR A 8 -34.08 3.72 35.31
C THR A 8 -33.27 2.44 35.39
N SER A 9 -33.07 1.93 36.61
CA SER A 9 -32.23 0.76 36.96
C SER A 9 -32.56 -0.55 36.22
N GLY A 10 -33.61 -0.56 35.39
CA GLY A 10 -33.95 -1.69 34.52
C GLY A 10 -33.26 -1.66 33.15
N ASP A 11 -32.94 -0.49 32.60
CA ASP A 11 -32.33 -0.39 31.26
C ASP A 11 -30.87 -0.85 31.23
N THR A 12 -30.19 -0.83 32.38
CA THR A 12 -28.78 -1.27 32.52
C THR A 12 -28.60 -2.77 32.37
N ASN A 13 -29.64 -3.59 32.55
CA ASN A 13 -29.55 -5.05 32.44
C ASN A 13 -29.47 -5.55 31.00
N ILE A 14 -30.00 -4.82 30.02
CA ILE A 14 -29.93 -5.24 28.62
C ILE A 14 -28.53 -5.02 28.01
N LEU A 15 -27.81 -4.01 28.52
CA LEU A 15 -26.42 -3.72 28.15
C LEU A 15 -25.46 -4.85 28.57
N HIS A 16 -25.80 -5.66 29.57
CA HIS A 16 -25.03 -6.85 29.91
C HIS A 16 -25.14 -7.96 28.86
N VAL A 17 -26.26 -8.02 28.14
CA VAL A 17 -26.51 -9.05 27.10
C VAL A 17 -26.10 -8.54 25.72
N PHE A 18 -26.36 -7.25 25.43
CA PHE A 18 -26.00 -6.58 24.19
C PHE A 18 -25.24 -5.29 24.52
N PRO A 19 -23.91 -5.34 24.71
CA PRO A 19 -23.12 -4.20 25.19
C PRO A 19 -23.04 -3.04 24.19
N ASP A 20 -23.28 -3.31 22.92
CA ASP A 20 -23.24 -2.37 21.81
C ASP A 20 -24.63 -1.95 21.33
N ILE A 21 -25.73 -2.31 22.02
CA ILE A 21 -27.09 -1.98 21.57
C ILE A 21 -27.44 -0.50 21.78
N ASP A 22 -28.13 0.10 20.81
CA ASP A 22 -28.68 1.46 20.96
C ASP A 22 -29.78 1.47 22.04
N LEU A 23 -29.53 2.18 23.14
CA LEU A 23 -30.48 2.33 24.24
C LEU A 23 -31.79 2.99 23.83
N ASN A 24 -31.81 3.81 22.78
CA ASN A 24 -33.05 4.40 22.27
C ASN A 24 -33.88 3.37 21.49
N TYR A 25 -33.22 2.46 20.77
CA TYR A 25 -33.89 1.33 20.14
C TYR A 25 -34.54 0.43 21.20
N VAL A 26 -33.83 0.17 22.31
CA VAL A 26 -34.40 -0.53 23.48
C VAL A 26 -35.57 0.26 24.07
N HIS A 27 -35.42 1.57 24.29
CA HIS A 27 -36.47 2.42 24.85
C HIS A 27 -37.74 2.41 23.98
N ASN A 28 -37.60 2.52 22.66
CA ASN A 28 -38.74 2.46 21.72
C ASN A 28 -39.40 1.07 21.68
N LEU A 29 -38.62 0.01 21.89
CA LEU A 29 -39.18 -1.35 22.04
C LEU A 29 -39.89 -1.55 23.38
N ARG A 30 -39.39 -0.91 24.44
CA ARG A 30 -39.93 -0.97 25.81
C ARG A 30 -41.23 -0.17 25.92
N TYR A 31 -41.30 0.97 25.24
CA TYR A 31 -42.42 1.91 25.26
C TYR A 31 -42.97 2.17 23.84
N PRO A 32 -43.64 1.19 23.22
CA PRO A 32 -44.28 1.40 21.92
C PRO A 32 -45.43 2.40 22.04
N THR A 33 -45.60 3.27 21.04
CA THR A 33 -46.66 4.30 20.94
C THR A 33 -48.10 3.75 20.97
N THR A 34 -48.27 2.43 20.89
CA THR A 34 -49.56 1.74 20.72
C THR A 34 -50.00 0.89 21.92
N GLY A 35 -49.28 0.86 23.05
CA GLY A 35 -49.72 0.02 24.17
C GLY A 35 -48.79 -0.13 25.39
N ARG A 36 -49.05 -1.19 26.15
CA ARG A 36 -48.45 -1.53 27.45
C ARG A 36 -46.93 -1.72 27.34
N MET A 37 -46.22 -1.27 28.38
CA MET A 37 -44.77 -1.43 28.55
C MET A 37 -44.36 -2.90 28.38
N ARG A 38 -43.31 -3.16 27.59
CA ARG A 38 -42.78 -4.52 27.39
C ARG A 38 -41.70 -4.83 28.42
N ASP A 39 -41.69 -6.08 28.88
CA ASP A 39 -40.65 -6.59 29.76
C ASP A 39 -39.34 -6.84 28.99
N LEU A 40 -38.21 -6.77 29.70
CA LEU A 40 -36.87 -6.89 29.11
C LEU A 40 -36.65 -8.24 28.41
N GLN A 41 -37.26 -9.32 28.91
CA GLN A 41 -37.22 -10.65 28.29
C GLN A 41 -37.79 -10.61 26.86
N THR A 42 -38.96 -9.99 26.70
CA THR A 42 -39.64 -9.83 25.41
C THR A 42 -38.85 -8.97 24.43
N ILE A 43 -38.11 -7.98 24.93
CA ILE A 43 -37.21 -7.15 24.12
C ILE A 43 -36.01 -7.99 23.67
N SER A 44 -35.38 -8.73 24.59
CA SER A 44 -34.24 -9.62 24.28
C SER A 44 -34.62 -10.68 23.26
N ASP A 45 -35.77 -11.36 23.43
CA ASP A 45 -36.25 -12.39 22.50
C ASP A 45 -36.54 -11.81 21.11
N LYS A 46 -37.02 -10.56 21.04
CA LYS A 46 -37.24 -9.87 19.77
C LYS A 46 -35.92 -9.51 19.07
N VAL A 47 -34.93 -9.05 19.83
CA VAL A 47 -33.59 -8.75 19.32
C VAL A 47 -32.92 -10.02 18.80
N LEU A 48 -32.98 -11.11 19.57
CA LEU A 48 -32.42 -12.41 19.19
C LEU A 48 -33.12 -13.01 17.96
N SER A 49 -34.45 -12.93 17.90
CA SER A 49 -35.22 -13.46 16.76
C SER A 49 -35.05 -12.66 15.47
N GLN A 50 -34.79 -11.34 15.56
CA GLN A 50 -34.50 -10.51 14.38
C GLN A 50 -33.08 -10.77 13.82
N GLY A 51 -32.16 -11.30 14.63
CA GLY A 51 -30.78 -11.58 14.21
C GLY A 51 -29.93 -10.33 13.90
N TRP A 52 -30.50 -9.13 14.06
CA TRP A 52 -29.84 -7.84 13.86
C TRP A 52 -30.50 -6.78 14.73
N TYR A 53 -29.70 -5.88 15.33
CA TYR A 53 -30.16 -4.72 16.08
C TYR A 53 -29.27 -3.51 15.80
N PRO A 54 -29.81 -2.27 15.90
CA PRO A 54 -29.01 -1.06 15.80
C PRO A 54 -27.97 -1.03 16.91
N LYS A 55 -26.69 -0.97 16.50
CA LYS A 55 -25.58 -0.84 17.44
C LYS A 55 -25.33 0.64 17.71
N ALA A 56 -25.30 1.03 18.97
CA ALA A 56 -24.74 2.33 19.34
C ALA A 56 -23.22 2.28 19.12
N PRO A 57 -22.62 3.28 18.46
CA PRO A 57 -21.18 3.45 18.53
C PRO A 57 -20.79 3.64 20.01
N ASN A 58 -19.74 2.95 20.46
CA ASN A 58 -19.30 2.95 21.86
C ASN A 58 -19.20 4.38 22.41
N GLY A 59 -20.02 4.76 23.41
CA GLY A 59 -19.92 6.05 24.09
C GLY A 59 -21.21 6.89 24.11
N ASP A 60 -21.05 8.20 24.35
CA ASP A 60 -22.14 9.19 24.30
C ASP A 60 -22.61 9.34 22.84
N PRO A 61 -23.92 9.21 22.52
CA PRO A 61 -24.43 9.35 21.15
C PRO A 61 -24.18 10.74 20.53
N THR A 62 -23.84 11.73 21.36
CA THR A 62 -23.46 13.08 20.92
C THR A 62 -21.96 13.28 20.76
N SER A 63 -21.14 12.27 21.09
CA SER A 63 -19.68 12.32 20.92
C SER A 63 -19.29 12.40 19.45
N VAL A 64 -18.08 12.89 19.19
CA VAL A 64 -17.55 13.01 17.83
C VAL A 64 -17.33 11.63 17.21
N GLU A 65 -16.86 10.66 17.99
CA GLU A 65 -16.70 9.27 17.58
C GLU A 65 -18.04 8.65 17.16
N ALA A 66 -19.09 8.87 17.96
CA ALA A 66 -20.43 8.39 17.65
C ALA A 66 -20.97 9.00 16.35
N ARG A 67 -20.84 10.32 16.18
CA ARG A 67 -21.27 11.02 14.97
C ARG A 67 -20.50 10.58 13.72
N ASN A 68 -19.20 10.32 13.84
CA ASN A 68 -18.38 9.78 12.76
C ASN A 68 -18.75 8.32 12.43
N GLY A 69 -19.11 7.52 13.43
CA GLY A 69 -19.71 6.20 13.25
C GLY A 69 -21.02 6.27 12.46
N TYR A 70 -21.90 7.21 12.81
CA TYR A 70 -23.16 7.41 12.09
C TYR A 70 -22.96 7.84 10.64
N LEU A 71 -22.03 8.76 10.37
CA LEU A 71 -21.67 9.15 9.00
C LEU A 71 -21.24 7.94 8.17
N THR A 72 -20.39 7.09 8.74
CA THR A 72 -19.87 5.90 8.06
C THR A 72 -21.00 4.92 7.71
N MET A 73 -21.90 4.64 8.66
CA MET A 73 -23.04 3.75 8.44
C MET A 73 -24.03 4.32 7.41
N LEU A 74 -24.26 5.63 7.43
CA LEU A 74 -25.16 6.29 6.48
C LEU A 74 -24.58 6.27 5.06
N LEU A 75 -23.28 6.50 4.91
CA LEU A 75 -22.61 6.47 3.60
C LEU A 75 -22.48 5.06 3.03
N ASP A 76 -22.39 4.02 3.87
CA ASP A 76 -22.45 2.63 3.43
C ASP A 76 -23.80 2.30 2.76
N ARG A 77 -24.90 2.78 3.34
CA ARG A 77 -26.24 2.56 2.79
C ARG A 77 -26.63 3.53 1.67
N PHE A 78 -26.19 4.78 1.76
CA PHE A 78 -26.49 5.87 0.82
C PHE A 78 -25.19 6.45 0.28
N PRO A 79 -24.48 5.71 -0.60
CA PRO A 79 -23.17 6.10 -1.09
C PRO A 79 -23.20 7.36 -1.96
N ASP A 80 -24.36 7.81 -2.42
CA ASP A 80 -24.54 9.00 -3.25
C ASP A 80 -24.92 10.26 -2.45
N ALA A 81 -25.15 10.16 -1.14
CA ALA A 81 -25.57 11.30 -0.31
C ALA A 81 -24.44 12.34 -0.11
N ASP A 82 -24.80 13.62 -0.12
CA ASP A 82 -23.89 14.71 0.23
C ASP A 82 -23.51 14.68 1.72
N ILE A 83 -22.21 14.76 2.01
CA ILE A 83 -21.68 14.56 3.37
C ILE A 83 -21.99 15.76 4.26
N SER A 84 -22.00 16.98 3.73
CA SER A 84 -22.37 18.18 4.49
C SER A 84 -23.84 18.14 4.90
N HIS A 85 -24.71 17.67 4.01
CA HIS A 85 -26.10 17.42 4.31
C HIS A 85 -26.27 16.37 5.42
N LEU A 86 -25.59 15.22 5.33
CA LEU A 86 -25.63 14.18 6.36
C LEU A 86 -25.16 14.71 7.72
N ARG A 87 -24.05 15.47 7.77
CA ARG A 87 -23.57 16.08 9.01
C ARG A 87 -24.61 16.99 9.65
N ASN A 88 -25.26 17.83 8.85
CA ASN A 88 -26.33 18.71 9.34
C ASN A 88 -27.52 17.93 9.90
N LEU A 89 -27.92 16.85 9.23
CA LEU A 89 -29.00 15.98 9.73
C LEU A 89 -28.60 15.29 11.05
N ILE A 90 -27.38 14.79 11.16
CA ILE A 90 -26.86 14.17 12.39
C ILE A 90 -26.86 15.16 13.56
N LEU A 91 -26.48 16.42 13.32
CA LEU A 91 -26.48 17.45 14.36
C LEU A 91 -27.89 17.85 14.83
N LEU A 92 -28.91 17.68 13.99
CA LEU A 92 -30.31 18.00 14.34
C LEU A 92 -30.90 16.97 15.31
N HIS A 93 -30.48 15.70 15.24
CA HIS A 93 -31.06 14.61 16.01
C HIS A 93 -30.10 14.13 17.10
N LYS A 94 -30.43 14.42 18.37
CA LYS A 94 -29.65 14.00 19.55
C LYS A 94 -29.93 12.56 20.00
N THR A 95 -31.10 12.03 19.66
CA THR A 95 -31.55 10.67 19.98
C THR A 95 -32.03 9.99 18.71
N ASN A 96 -31.88 8.66 18.63
CA ASN A 96 -32.31 7.84 17.48
C ASN A 96 -31.78 8.34 16.11
N THR A 97 -30.57 8.92 16.12
CA THR A 97 -30.02 9.69 14.99
C THR A 97 -30.00 8.90 13.69
N LEU A 98 -29.53 7.65 13.70
CA LEU A 98 -29.47 6.82 12.49
C LEU A 98 -30.85 6.59 11.87
N TYR A 99 -31.86 6.26 12.69
CA TYR A 99 -33.21 5.99 12.20
C TYR A 99 -33.85 7.24 11.63
N GLU A 100 -33.82 8.36 12.36
CA GLU A 100 -34.44 9.63 11.93
C GLU A 100 -33.81 10.15 10.63
N VAL A 101 -32.48 10.08 10.54
CA VAL A 101 -31.76 10.49 9.33
C VAL A 101 -32.12 9.55 8.17
N THR A 102 -32.12 8.24 8.38
CA THR A 102 -32.49 7.25 7.35
C THR A 102 -33.92 7.44 6.87
N ASP A 103 -34.87 7.58 7.79
CA ASP A 103 -36.30 7.79 7.47
C ASP A 103 -36.50 9.05 6.63
N ARG A 104 -35.79 10.14 6.96
CA ARG A 104 -35.81 11.38 6.18
C ARG A 104 -35.22 11.20 4.78
N LEU A 105 -34.08 10.52 4.65
CA LEU A 105 -33.44 10.24 3.36
C LEU A 105 -34.31 9.35 2.45
N VAL A 106 -35.05 8.40 3.04
CA VAL A 106 -35.98 7.53 2.30
C VAL A 106 -37.23 8.30 1.87
N LYS A 107 -37.75 9.19 2.71
CA LYS A 107 -38.99 9.94 2.45
C LYS A 107 -38.82 11.14 1.54
N SER A 108 -37.63 11.72 1.44
CA SER A 108 -37.41 12.99 0.74
C SER A 108 -36.17 12.96 -0.15
N ALA A 109 -36.21 13.71 -1.24
CA ALA A 109 -35.03 13.89 -2.09
C ALA A 109 -33.93 14.61 -1.31
N TYR A 110 -32.70 14.14 -1.46
CA TYR A 110 -31.51 14.69 -0.81
C TYR A 110 -30.43 15.08 -1.84
N PRO A 111 -29.58 16.06 -1.53
CA PRO A 111 -28.47 16.45 -2.39
C PRO A 111 -27.48 15.28 -2.55
N LYS A 112 -27.05 15.05 -3.79
CA LYS A 112 -26.14 13.96 -4.14
C LYS A 112 -24.73 14.46 -4.43
N ARG A 113 -23.72 13.69 -4.05
CA ARG A 113 -22.32 13.99 -4.38
C ARG A 113 -21.97 13.54 -5.80
N LEU A 114 -21.08 14.29 -6.45
CA LEU A 114 -20.64 14.04 -7.82
C LEU A 114 -19.86 12.73 -7.96
N THR A 115 -19.07 12.38 -6.95
CA THR A 115 -18.23 11.17 -6.94
C THR A 115 -18.47 10.37 -5.66
N THR A 116 -18.78 9.09 -5.83
CA THR A 116 -18.95 8.16 -4.72
C THR A 116 -17.59 7.62 -4.30
N ARG A 117 -17.07 8.10 -3.16
CA ARG A 117 -15.78 7.70 -2.59
C ARG A 117 -15.89 7.37 -1.10
N PRO A 118 -14.93 6.63 -0.52
CA PRO A 118 -14.85 6.45 0.94
C PRO A 118 -14.77 7.80 1.67
N LEU A 119 -15.36 7.86 2.86
CA LEU A 119 -15.31 9.03 3.74
C LEU A 119 -13.86 9.38 4.05
N GLN A 120 -13.48 10.64 3.83
CA GLN A 120 -12.13 11.10 4.14
C GLN A 120 -12.03 11.70 5.56
N PRO A 121 -10.83 11.70 6.18
CA PRO A 121 -10.64 12.29 7.50
C PRO A 121 -11.09 13.74 7.61
N GLU A 122 -10.92 14.55 6.56
CA GLU A 122 -11.28 15.98 6.52
C GLU A 122 -12.79 16.22 6.52
N GLU A 123 -13.58 15.21 6.16
CA GLU A 123 -15.04 15.26 6.06
C GLU A 123 -15.71 14.83 7.38
N CYS A 124 -14.97 14.24 8.31
CA CYS A 124 -15.44 13.80 9.62
C CYS A 124 -15.74 14.98 10.57
N PHE A 125 -16.58 14.75 11.56
CA PHE A 125 -16.72 15.65 12.72
C PHE A 125 -15.38 15.78 13.46
N ARG A 126 -15.12 16.97 13.98
CA ARG A 126 -13.90 17.34 14.70
C ARG A 126 -14.20 17.65 16.17
N ASP A 127 -13.31 17.25 17.06
CA ASP A 127 -13.39 17.57 18.49
C ASP A 127 -13.11 19.04 18.78
N GLU A 128 -13.69 19.55 19.86
CA GLU A 128 -13.49 20.94 20.27
C GLU A 128 -12.02 21.24 20.58
N ALA A 129 -11.31 20.27 21.17
CA ALA A 129 -9.87 20.36 21.40
C ALA A 129 -9.10 20.51 20.08
N TYR A 130 -9.38 19.66 19.08
CA TYR A 130 -8.78 19.77 17.75
C TYR A 130 -9.07 21.13 17.12
N ILE A 131 -10.33 21.58 17.13
CA ILE A 131 -10.73 22.87 16.55
C ILE A 131 -9.99 24.04 17.23
N LYS A 132 -9.82 24.00 18.55
CA LYS A 132 -9.06 25.01 19.30
C LYS A 132 -7.57 25.00 18.94
N GLY A 133 -6.97 23.81 18.87
CA GLY A 133 -5.58 23.63 18.46
C GLY A 133 -5.32 24.13 17.04
N CYS A 134 -6.14 23.67 16.08
CA CYS A 134 -6.11 24.04 14.67
C CYS A 134 -6.20 25.57 14.50
N ARG A 135 -7.17 26.20 15.18
CA ARG A 135 -7.35 27.65 15.14
C ARG A 135 -6.13 28.42 15.64
N THR A 136 -5.57 27.98 16.78
CA THR A 136 -4.42 28.65 17.40
C THR A 136 -3.18 28.50 16.52
N ARG A 137 -2.98 27.31 15.94
CA ARG A 137 -1.91 27.05 14.99
C ARG A 137 -2.02 27.91 13.73
N LEU A 138 -3.20 27.95 13.10
CA LEU A 138 -3.43 28.80 11.93
C LEU A 138 -3.26 30.30 12.24
N TYR A 139 -3.54 30.75 13.47
CA TYR A 139 -3.24 32.13 13.88
C TYR A 139 -1.75 32.45 13.91
N ASN A 140 -0.91 31.46 14.21
CA ASN A 140 0.54 31.58 14.24
C ASN A 140 1.13 31.43 12.83
N ASP A 141 0.60 30.50 12.02
CA ASP A 141 1.05 30.25 10.64
C ASP A 141 0.70 31.43 9.72
N PHE A 142 -0.47 32.04 9.94
CA PHE A 142 -1.00 33.15 9.13
C PHE A 142 -1.17 34.44 9.97
N PRO A 143 -0.09 35.03 10.50
CA PRO A 143 -0.17 36.18 11.41
C PRO A 143 -0.70 37.44 10.71
N LYS A 144 -0.58 37.51 9.38
CA LYS A 144 -1.01 38.62 8.54
C LYS A 144 -2.50 38.54 8.13
N HIS A 145 -3.16 37.40 8.33
CA HIS A 145 -4.59 37.27 8.06
C HIS A 145 -5.40 37.60 9.31
N TRP A 146 -6.56 38.24 9.14
CA TRP A 146 -7.46 38.54 10.26
C TRP A 146 -7.98 37.26 10.92
N LYS A 147 -8.12 37.28 12.25
CA LYS A 147 -8.64 36.13 13.01
C LYS A 147 -10.05 35.72 12.56
N SER A 148 -10.86 36.69 12.10
CA SER A 148 -12.19 36.44 11.52
C SER A 148 -12.12 35.71 10.18
N THR A 149 -11.24 36.15 9.28
CA THR A 149 -10.98 35.47 8.00
C THR A 149 -10.54 34.03 8.22
N ILE A 150 -9.58 33.80 9.12
CA ILE A 150 -9.11 32.45 9.44
C ILE A 150 -10.26 31.58 9.98
N LYS A 151 -11.10 32.11 10.89
CA LYS A 151 -12.27 31.39 11.39
C LYS A 151 -13.30 31.07 10.29
N ALA A 152 -13.53 31.98 9.35
CA ALA A 152 -14.43 31.75 8.23
C ALA A 152 -13.91 30.62 7.33
N VAL A 153 -12.63 30.67 6.96
CA VAL A 153 -11.98 29.60 6.16
C VAL A 153 -12.02 28.26 6.88
N MET A 154 -11.79 28.24 8.19
CA MET A 154 -11.94 27.02 8.98
C MET A 154 -13.38 26.48 8.91
N ALA A 155 -14.39 27.34 9.05
CA ALA A 155 -15.79 26.89 8.99
C ALA A 155 -16.16 26.32 7.61
N GLU A 156 -15.67 26.94 6.53
CA GLU A 156 -15.84 26.46 5.15
C GLU A 156 -15.18 25.09 4.93
N ASN A 157 -14.01 24.86 5.52
CA ASN A 157 -13.22 23.64 5.40
C ASN A 157 -13.45 22.62 6.53
N ASN A 158 -14.63 22.61 7.17
CA ASN A 158 -14.95 21.67 8.25
C ASN A 158 -13.92 21.63 9.41
N ASN A 159 -13.31 22.78 9.69
CA ASN A 159 -12.23 22.99 10.65
C ASN A 159 -10.97 22.14 10.42
N ASP A 160 -10.84 21.52 9.25
CA ASP A 160 -9.65 20.75 8.88
C ASP A 160 -8.42 21.65 8.73
N TYR A 161 -7.32 21.29 9.38
CA TYR A 161 -6.11 22.11 9.36
C TYR A 161 -5.48 22.19 7.97
N LYS A 162 -5.32 21.06 7.29
CA LYS A 162 -4.64 20.97 5.99
C LYS A 162 -5.38 21.80 4.93
N SER A 163 -6.68 21.55 4.79
CA SER A 163 -7.53 22.23 3.82
C SER A 163 -7.64 23.73 4.09
N SER A 164 -7.74 24.12 5.38
CA SER A 164 -7.75 25.53 5.78
C SER A 164 -6.40 26.21 5.48
N HIS A 165 -5.29 25.54 5.74
CA HIS A 165 -3.94 26.06 5.48
C HIS A 165 -3.69 26.28 3.99
N GLU A 166 -4.05 25.31 3.15
CA GLU A 166 -3.93 25.42 1.68
C GLU A 166 -4.79 26.58 1.15
N THR A 167 -6.04 26.68 1.61
CA THR A 167 -6.93 27.79 1.27
C THR A 167 -6.34 29.14 1.67
N LEU A 168 -5.85 29.29 2.90
CA LEU A 168 -5.25 30.54 3.38
C LEU A 168 -3.95 30.89 2.64
N SER A 169 -3.18 29.89 2.21
CA SER A 169 -1.92 30.08 1.47
C SER A 169 -2.15 30.63 0.05
N THR A 170 -3.28 30.31 -0.57
CA THR A 170 -3.64 30.82 -1.90
C THR A 170 -4.33 32.19 -1.85
N MET A 171 -4.88 32.58 -0.70
CA MET A 171 -5.54 33.87 -0.55
C MET A 171 -4.51 35.01 -0.62
N PRO A 172 -4.70 35.99 -1.51
CA PRO A 172 -3.82 37.15 -1.53
C PRO A 172 -3.96 37.90 -0.21
N THR A 173 -2.84 38.35 0.36
CA THR A 173 -2.83 39.17 1.59
C THR A 173 -3.38 40.59 1.36
N ASN A 174 -4.16 40.81 0.29
CA ASN A 174 -4.44 42.12 -0.30
C ASN A 174 -4.90 43.12 0.77
N ASN A 175 -4.12 44.16 1.09
CA ASN A 175 -3.53 45.26 0.30
C ASN A 175 -4.21 46.63 0.47
N TRP A 176 -5.07 46.82 1.48
CA TRP A 176 -5.39 48.19 1.92
C TRP A 176 -4.87 48.53 3.34
N PHE A 177 -4.42 47.53 4.11
CA PHE A 177 -3.86 47.71 5.45
C PHE A 177 -2.58 46.92 5.73
N SER A 178 -1.91 46.38 4.70
CA SER A 178 -0.61 45.70 4.86
C SER A 178 0.43 46.58 5.57
N SER A 179 0.32 47.91 5.43
CA SER A 179 1.13 48.91 6.16
C SER A 179 0.89 48.92 7.68
N ALA A 180 -0.30 48.56 8.16
CA ALA A 180 -0.62 48.50 9.59
C ALA A 180 -0.03 47.25 10.28
N PHE A 181 0.16 46.16 9.52
CA PHE A 181 0.73 44.91 10.03
C PHE A 181 2.27 44.85 9.98
N SER A 182 2.93 45.76 9.24
CA SER A 182 4.39 45.86 9.24
C SER A 182 4.98 46.22 10.60
N PHE A 183 4.18 46.85 11.47
CA PHE A 183 4.60 47.28 12.81
C PHE A 183 4.02 46.44 13.96
N PHE A 184 3.03 45.57 13.68
CA PHE A 184 2.40 44.71 14.68
C PHE A 184 2.41 43.26 14.23
N LYS A 185 3.55 42.59 14.40
CA LYS A 185 3.60 41.13 14.35
C LYS A 185 2.75 40.60 15.51
N ARG A 186 1.68 39.86 15.20
CA ARG A 186 0.88 39.18 16.21
C ARG A 186 1.81 38.32 17.07
N LYS A 187 1.74 38.48 18.40
CA LYS A 187 2.46 37.60 19.32
C LYS A 187 1.96 36.17 19.12
N GLU A 188 2.91 35.24 19.04
CA GLU A 188 2.59 33.82 18.95
C GLU A 188 1.75 33.38 20.14
N ASP A 189 0.65 32.70 19.84
CA ASP A 189 -0.28 32.20 20.83
C ASP A 189 0.02 30.72 21.09
N TRP A 190 -0.13 30.28 22.33
CA TRP A 190 0.25 28.93 22.74
C TRP A 190 -0.93 28.28 23.45
N CYS A 191 -1.34 27.12 22.97
CA CYS A 191 -2.29 26.27 23.68
C CYS A 191 -1.89 24.80 23.60
N ARG A 192 -2.23 24.03 24.62
CA ARG A 192 -1.88 22.60 24.71
C ARG A 192 -2.49 21.81 23.55
N GLU A 193 -3.68 22.22 23.11
CA GLU A 193 -4.46 21.54 22.09
C GLU A 193 -3.82 21.59 20.69
N MET A 194 -2.83 22.47 20.46
CA MET A 194 -1.99 22.48 19.24
C MET A 194 -1.17 21.20 19.05
N TYR A 195 -0.99 20.42 20.13
CA TYR A 195 -0.21 19.18 20.16
C TYR A 195 -1.10 17.95 20.34
N THR A 196 -2.38 18.06 19.98
CA THR A 196 -3.24 16.87 19.84
C THR A 196 -2.69 15.98 18.73
N LEU A 197 -2.75 14.66 18.92
CA LEU A 197 -2.18 13.70 17.97
C LEU A 197 -2.75 13.90 16.56
N ASP A 198 -4.06 14.00 16.44
CA ASP A 198 -4.74 14.19 15.15
C ASP A 198 -4.30 15.46 14.42
N LEU A 199 -4.04 16.54 15.14
CA LEU A 199 -3.56 17.79 14.56
C LEU A 199 -2.10 17.69 14.13
N LEU A 200 -1.25 17.04 14.93
CA LEU A 200 0.14 16.79 14.56
C LEU A 200 0.23 15.91 13.30
N LEU A 201 -0.60 14.86 13.21
CA LEU A 201 -0.68 14.04 12.00
C LEU A 201 -1.13 14.86 10.77
N SER A 202 -2.07 15.78 10.95
CA SER A 202 -2.52 16.67 9.87
C SER A 202 -1.39 17.60 9.39
N VAL A 203 -0.59 18.12 10.31
CA VAL A 203 0.57 18.98 10.03
C VAL A 203 1.66 18.19 9.31
N ASP A 204 2.01 17.01 9.83
CA ASP A 204 3.05 16.16 9.26
C ASP A 204 2.67 15.73 7.83
N SER A 205 1.39 15.40 7.60
CA SER A 205 0.86 15.09 6.27
C SER A 205 1.02 16.27 5.30
N LEU A 206 0.72 17.49 5.74
CA LEU A 206 0.90 18.70 4.93
C LEU A 206 2.40 18.94 4.62
N THR A 207 3.27 18.85 5.62
CA THR A 207 4.72 19.00 5.44
C THR A 207 5.29 17.95 4.49
N ALA A 208 4.90 16.69 4.65
CA ALA A 208 5.29 15.61 3.75
C ALA A 208 4.82 15.86 2.30
N SER A 209 3.57 16.32 2.12
CA SER A 209 3.02 16.66 0.80
C SER A 209 3.81 17.81 0.13
N HIS A 210 4.20 18.82 0.92
CA HIS A 210 4.99 19.94 0.44
C HIS A 210 6.41 19.51 0.04
N LEU A 211 7.09 18.74 0.90
CA LEU A 211 8.43 18.21 0.62
C LEU A 211 8.45 17.31 -0.62
N HIS A 212 7.43 16.47 -0.78
CA HIS A 212 7.29 15.63 -1.97
C HIS A 212 7.15 16.49 -3.24
N SER A 213 6.26 17.50 -3.19
CA SER A 213 6.07 18.43 -4.32
C SER A 213 7.34 19.21 -4.67
N GLN A 214 8.09 19.64 -3.65
CA GLN A 214 9.37 20.31 -3.82
C GLN A 214 10.41 19.37 -4.45
N SER A 215 10.52 18.13 -3.96
CA SER A 215 11.44 17.13 -4.51
C SER A 215 11.16 16.84 -6.00
N LEU A 216 9.89 16.78 -6.39
CA LEU A 216 9.50 16.64 -7.80
C LEU A 216 9.93 17.86 -8.62
N ALA A 217 9.69 19.08 -8.11
CA ALA A 217 10.08 20.32 -8.79
C ALA A 217 11.62 20.44 -8.93
N ASP A 218 12.36 20.08 -7.87
CA ASP A 218 13.83 20.07 -7.86
C ASP A 218 14.38 19.05 -8.86
N THR A 219 13.77 17.86 -8.94
CA THR A 219 14.14 16.82 -9.92
C THR A 219 13.92 17.32 -11.35
N LEU A 220 12.76 17.93 -11.65
CA LEU A 220 12.46 18.49 -12.97
C LEU A 220 13.42 19.63 -13.34
N LEU A 221 13.75 20.51 -12.38
CA LEU A 221 14.71 21.58 -12.59
C LEU A 221 16.11 21.02 -12.84
N SER A 222 16.52 20.00 -12.07
CA SER A 222 17.82 19.32 -12.23
C SER A 222 17.96 18.73 -13.63
N HIS A 223 16.96 17.98 -14.12
CA HIS A 223 16.97 17.46 -15.50
C HIS A 223 17.08 18.58 -16.54
N LYS A 224 16.35 19.68 -16.36
CA LYS A 224 16.38 20.82 -17.29
C LYS A 224 17.75 21.51 -17.31
N LEU A 225 18.35 21.76 -16.16
CA LEU A 225 19.66 22.39 -16.04
C LEU A 225 20.75 21.49 -16.64
N ASN A 226 20.71 20.20 -16.32
CA ASN A 226 21.62 19.20 -16.86
C ASN A 226 21.58 19.20 -18.40
N LYS A 227 20.38 19.11 -18.98
CA LYS A 227 20.21 19.15 -20.45
C LYS A 227 20.76 20.44 -21.07
N GLN A 228 20.51 21.59 -20.45
CA GLN A 228 21.03 22.88 -20.92
C GLN A 228 22.56 22.94 -20.88
N GLU A 229 23.19 22.40 -19.85
CA GLU A 229 24.64 22.37 -19.70
C GLU A 229 25.29 21.54 -20.82
N TYR A 230 24.80 20.32 -21.07
CA TYR A 230 25.25 19.45 -22.16
C TYR A 230 25.16 20.13 -23.54
N ILE A 231 24.04 20.82 -23.81
CA ILE A 231 23.85 21.55 -25.08
C ILE A 231 24.83 22.73 -25.18
N SER A 232 24.95 23.51 -24.10
CA SER A 232 25.80 24.72 -24.10
C SER A 232 27.29 24.43 -24.23
N THR A 233 27.73 23.28 -23.72
CA THR A 233 29.13 22.82 -23.78
C THR A 233 29.44 22.01 -25.04
N GLY A 234 28.43 21.72 -25.86
CA GLY A 234 28.59 20.90 -27.07
C GLY A 234 28.91 19.43 -26.76
N GLN A 235 28.54 18.95 -25.57
CA GLN A 235 28.77 17.57 -25.13
C GLN A 235 27.51 16.71 -25.24
N SER A 236 26.42 17.24 -25.80
CA SER A 236 25.17 16.50 -26.01
C SER A 236 25.38 15.29 -26.92
N ILE A 237 24.62 14.22 -26.63
CA ILE A 237 24.71 12.95 -27.34
C ILE A 237 23.42 12.76 -28.14
N THR A 238 23.55 12.35 -29.40
CA THR A 238 22.42 12.14 -30.29
C THR A 238 21.78 10.76 -30.08
N CYS A 239 20.46 10.75 -29.95
CA CYS A 239 19.69 9.50 -29.90
C CYS A 239 19.73 8.77 -31.26
N GLY A 240 20.04 7.47 -31.27
CA GLY A 240 20.11 6.65 -32.48
C GLY A 240 18.78 6.41 -33.21
N CYS A 241 17.64 6.74 -32.58
CA CYS A 241 16.31 6.58 -33.17
C CYS A 241 15.70 7.90 -33.66
N CYS A 242 15.64 8.93 -32.80
CA CYS A 242 14.98 10.20 -33.13
C CYS A 242 15.96 11.34 -33.50
N TYR A 243 17.27 11.09 -33.44
CA TYR A 243 18.33 12.07 -33.74
C TYR A 243 18.22 13.37 -32.94
N THR A 244 17.58 13.33 -31.77
CA THR A 244 17.50 14.47 -30.84
C THR A 244 18.72 14.49 -29.92
N ASP A 245 19.22 15.68 -29.62
CA ASP A 245 20.29 15.91 -28.65
C ASP A 245 19.77 15.72 -27.21
N CYS A 246 20.40 14.78 -26.51
CA CYS A 246 20.06 14.39 -25.15
C CYS A 246 21.26 14.55 -24.22
N ALA A 247 20.99 14.74 -22.92
CA ALA A 247 22.00 14.51 -21.90
C ALA A 247 22.19 13.00 -21.70
N PHE A 248 23.36 12.59 -21.21
CA PHE A 248 23.68 11.17 -21.03
C PHE A 248 22.67 10.46 -20.10
N GLU A 249 22.20 11.14 -19.06
CA GLU A 249 21.27 10.63 -18.07
C GLU A 249 19.88 10.33 -18.67
N GLU A 250 19.52 10.95 -19.80
CA GLU A 250 18.27 10.74 -20.54
C GLU A 250 18.37 9.57 -21.56
N LEU A 251 19.56 8.95 -21.67
CA LEU A 251 19.83 7.87 -22.59
C LEU A 251 19.83 6.51 -21.88
N VAL A 252 19.51 5.50 -22.67
CA VAL A 252 19.62 4.08 -22.34
C VAL A 252 20.54 3.40 -23.34
N GLN A 253 21.26 2.39 -22.87
CA GLN A 253 22.31 1.74 -23.65
C GLN A 253 22.00 0.26 -23.86
N CYS A 254 22.12 -0.23 -25.10
CA CYS A 254 22.11 -1.67 -25.36
C CYS A 254 23.48 -2.30 -25.04
N PRO A 255 23.61 -3.63 -24.89
CA PRO A 255 24.90 -4.26 -24.56
C PRO A 255 26.05 -4.01 -25.54
N GLU A 256 25.77 -3.71 -26.82
CA GLU A 256 26.78 -3.34 -27.83
C GLU A 256 27.14 -1.85 -27.81
N GLY A 257 26.48 -1.04 -26.99
CA GLY A 257 26.79 0.36 -26.80
C GLY A 257 25.92 1.36 -27.57
N HIS A 258 24.93 0.92 -28.34
CA HIS A 258 23.98 1.82 -29.02
C HIS A 258 23.13 2.58 -28.00
N LEU A 259 22.98 3.89 -28.21
CA LEU A 259 22.31 4.82 -27.30
C LEU A 259 20.97 5.29 -27.87
N PHE A 260 19.94 5.24 -27.04
CA PHE A 260 18.59 5.72 -27.37
C PHE A 260 18.05 6.56 -26.22
N CYS A 261 17.20 7.55 -26.48
CA CYS A 261 16.54 8.26 -25.38
C CYS A 261 15.48 7.37 -24.72
N MET A 262 15.25 7.59 -23.43
CA MET A 262 14.25 6.86 -22.64
C MET A 262 12.86 6.90 -23.29
N GLU A 263 12.50 8.02 -23.92
CA GLU A 263 11.21 8.14 -24.61
C GLU A 263 11.09 7.22 -25.84
N CYS A 264 12.16 7.05 -26.62
CA CYS A 264 12.12 6.18 -27.80
C CYS A 264 12.02 4.71 -27.39
N LEU A 265 12.77 4.29 -26.36
CA LEU A 265 12.63 2.94 -25.81
C LEU A 265 11.25 2.73 -25.20
N GLY A 266 10.75 3.70 -24.44
CA GLY A 266 9.44 3.65 -23.82
C GLY A 266 8.30 3.48 -24.83
N ARG A 267 8.30 4.29 -25.89
CA ARG A 267 7.32 4.17 -26.98
C ARG A 267 7.41 2.83 -27.70
N HIS A 268 8.63 2.36 -27.99
CA HIS A 268 8.83 1.06 -28.62
C HIS A 268 8.21 -0.10 -27.81
N VAL A 269 8.39 -0.07 -26.48
CA VAL A 269 7.82 -1.08 -25.58
C VAL A 269 6.31 -0.92 -25.45
N GLU A 270 5.79 0.30 -25.25
CA GLU A 270 4.35 0.58 -25.18
C GLU A 270 3.62 0.11 -26.45
N GLU A 271 4.15 0.44 -27.64
CA GLU A 271 3.61 0.02 -28.93
C GLU A 271 3.68 -1.50 -29.13
N GLY A 272 4.73 -2.15 -28.62
CA GLY A 272 4.89 -3.59 -28.76
C GLY A 272 4.04 -4.42 -27.78
N LEU A 273 3.69 -3.88 -26.61
CA LEU A 273 2.87 -4.56 -25.60
C LEU A 273 1.36 -4.33 -25.80
N PHE A 274 0.99 -3.08 -26.08
CA PHE A 274 -0.41 -2.63 -26.13
C PHE A 274 -0.90 -2.32 -27.55
N GLY A 275 0.01 -2.05 -28.48
CA GLY A 275 -0.30 -1.76 -29.87
C GLY A 275 -0.39 -3.00 -30.75
N GLN A 276 0.03 -2.86 -32.00
CA GLN A 276 0.03 -3.94 -33.00
C GLN A 276 1.31 -4.81 -32.97
N GLY A 277 2.26 -4.51 -32.08
CA GLY A 277 3.50 -5.26 -32.00
C GLY A 277 3.36 -6.63 -31.32
N GLN A 278 4.46 -7.39 -31.34
CA GLN A 278 4.52 -8.76 -30.81
C GLN A 278 5.46 -8.87 -29.60
N LEU A 279 5.61 -7.82 -28.78
CA LEU A 279 6.52 -7.86 -27.63
C LEU A 279 5.96 -8.63 -26.42
N ARG A 280 4.68 -9.03 -26.42
CA ARG A 280 4.12 -9.81 -25.31
C ARG A 280 4.90 -11.12 -25.10
N GLY A 281 5.53 -11.21 -23.93
CA GLY A 281 6.40 -12.32 -23.56
C GLY A 281 7.71 -12.39 -24.35
N ARG A 282 8.06 -11.40 -25.18
CA ARG A 282 9.35 -11.37 -25.89
C ARG A 282 10.31 -10.40 -25.19
N PRO A 283 11.61 -10.71 -25.19
CA PRO A 283 12.59 -9.75 -24.72
C PRO A 283 12.62 -8.52 -25.63
N VAL A 284 12.81 -7.34 -25.05
CA VAL A 284 12.95 -6.09 -25.80
C VAL A 284 14.33 -6.04 -26.45
N VAL A 285 14.36 -6.05 -27.77
CA VAL A 285 15.60 -6.01 -28.56
C VAL A 285 16.00 -4.58 -28.93
N CYS A 286 17.28 -4.40 -29.23
CA CYS A 286 17.86 -3.15 -29.68
C CYS A 286 17.17 -2.63 -30.95
N ILE A 287 16.89 -1.33 -30.96
CA ILE A 287 16.14 -0.62 -32.03
C ILE A 287 17.10 0.00 -33.05
N ASP A 288 18.37 -0.43 -33.08
CA ASP A 288 19.34 0.07 -34.02
C ASP A 288 18.99 -0.35 -35.46
N PRO A 289 18.98 0.58 -36.45
CA PRO A 289 18.69 0.25 -37.84
C PRO A 289 19.65 -0.78 -38.47
N GLY A 290 20.86 -0.93 -37.92
CA GLY A 290 21.85 -1.93 -38.32
C GLY A 290 21.51 -3.36 -37.88
N GLY A 291 20.41 -3.57 -37.15
CA GLY A 291 19.95 -4.91 -36.78
C GLY A 291 20.77 -5.58 -35.68
N CYS A 292 21.19 -4.81 -34.67
CA CYS A 292 21.99 -5.26 -33.52
C CYS A 292 21.46 -6.56 -32.85
N GLY A 293 20.14 -6.69 -32.68
CA GLY A 293 19.50 -7.90 -32.16
C GLY A 293 19.76 -8.25 -30.69
N ARG A 294 20.59 -7.48 -29.96
CA ARG A 294 20.79 -7.67 -28.51
C ARG A 294 19.58 -7.21 -27.71
N GLU A 295 19.34 -7.88 -26.60
CA GLU A 295 18.28 -7.55 -25.64
C GLU A 295 18.72 -6.44 -24.70
N PHE A 296 17.81 -5.51 -24.37
CA PHE A 296 18.06 -4.52 -23.33
C PHE A 296 18.07 -5.17 -21.95
N LEU A 297 18.97 -4.70 -21.09
CA LEU A 297 19.02 -5.13 -19.69
C LEU A 297 17.80 -4.63 -18.92
N TRP A 298 17.39 -5.39 -17.91
CA TRP A 298 16.23 -5.02 -17.08
C TRP A 298 16.40 -3.66 -16.39
N GLY A 299 17.62 -3.34 -15.95
CA GLY A 299 17.93 -2.03 -15.35
C GLY A 299 17.67 -0.84 -16.29
N GLU A 300 17.94 -1.02 -17.59
CA GLU A 300 17.70 0.01 -18.62
C GLU A 300 16.21 0.16 -18.93
N LEU A 301 15.49 -0.97 -19.00
CA LEU A 301 14.05 -0.98 -19.18
C LEU A 301 13.34 -0.30 -17.99
N ARG A 302 13.72 -0.64 -16.76
CA ARG A 302 13.12 -0.04 -15.55
C ARG A 302 13.39 1.47 -15.44
N ARG A 303 14.51 1.96 -15.96
CA ARG A 303 14.82 3.40 -16.03
C ARG A 303 13.97 4.13 -17.07
N ALA A 304 13.74 3.52 -18.23
CA ALA A 304 13.04 4.17 -19.35
C ALA A 304 11.51 4.05 -19.29
N LEU A 305 10.99 2.99 -18.69
CA LEU A 305 9.56 2.69 -18.66
C LEU A 305 8.86 3.33 -17.47
N LYS A 306 7.61 3.75 -17.68
CA LYS A 306 6.69 4.09 -16.58
C LYS A 306 6.40 2.83 -15.77
N GLU A 307 6.07 3.01 -14.49
CA GLU A 307 5.81 1.91 -13.55
C GLU A 307 4.75 0.93 -14.07
N ASP A 308 3.61 1.44 -14.54
CA ASP A 308 2.53 0.61 -15.12
C ASP A 308 2.98 -0.23 -16.33
N VAL A 309 3.83 0.33 -17.19
CA VAL A 309 4.30 -0.33 -18.42
C VAL A 309 5.36 -1.38 -18.08
N ALA A 310 6.25 -1.07 -17.14
CA ALA A 310 7.25 -2.00 -16.64
C ALA A 310 6.58 -3.21 -15.98
N GLU A 311 5.56 -3.00 -15.13
CA GLU A 311 4.80 -4.08 -14.50
C GLU A 311 4.08 -4.95 -15.53
N ALA A 312 3.44 -4.33 -16.53
CA ALA A 312 2.78 -5.07 -17.61
C ALA A 312 3.77 -5.89 -18.44
N TYR A 313 4.97 -5.37 -18.70
CA TYR A 313 6.03 -6.10 -19.38
C TYR A 313 6.54 -7.29 -18.56
N GLU A 314 6.88 -7.09 -17.28
CA GLU A 314 7.33 -8.16 -16.38
C GLU A 314 6.30 -9.28 -16.32
N LYS A 315 5.02 -8.92 -16.17
CA LYS A 315 3.92 -9.88 -16.16
C LYS A 315 3.84 -10.67 -17.47
N ALA A 316 3.96 -10.01 -18.62
CA ALA A 316 3.89 -10.68 -19.93
C ALA A 316 5.08 -11.63 -20.15
N VAL A 317 6.28 -11.27 -19.69
CA VAL A 317 7.46 -12.15 -19.72
C VAL A 317 7.24 -13.37 -18.82
N ALA A 318 6.82 -13.15 -17.57
CA ALA A 318 6.56 -14.23 -16.62
C ALA A 318 5.47 -15.20 -17.12
N GLU A 319 4.38 -14.71 -17.69
CA GLU A 319 3.31 -15.53 -18.25
C GLU A 319 3.81 -16.47 -19.35
N ARG A 320 4.69 -15.96 -20.23
CA ARG A 320 5.28 -16.79 -21.30
C ARG A 320 6.32 -17.76 -20.77
N GLU A 321 7.16 -17.35 -19.83
CA GLU A 321 8.12 -18.26 -19.20
C GLU A 321 7.40 -19.46 -18.59
N LEU A 322 6.28 -19.22 -17.89
CA LEU A 322 5.40 -20.27 -17.36
C LEU A 322 4.82 -21.16 -18.45
N GLU A 323 4.37 -20.61 -19.58
CA GLU A 323 3.88 -21.41 -20.72
C GLU A 323 4.98 -22.26 -21.35
N SER A 324 6.19 -21.71 -21.45
CA SER A 324 7.34 -22.41 -22.03
C SER A 324 7.96 -23.46 -21.11
N ALA A 325 7.68 -23.42 -19.81
CA ALA A 325 8.20 -24.37 -18.83
C ALA A 325 7.69 -25.81 -19.03
N GLY A 326 6.62 -26.01 -19.80
CA GLY A 326 6.07 -27.35 -20.07
C GLY A 326 5.51 -28.05 -18.82
N LEU A 327 5.14 -27.27 -17.80
CA LEU A 327 4.57 -27.75 -16.54
C LEU A 327 3.05 -27.81 -16.63
N ASP A 328 2.45 -28.77 -15.91
CA ASP A 328 0.99 -28.84 -15.77
C ASP A 328 0.54 -27.79 -14.74
N LEU A 329 0.08 -26.64 -15.23
CA LEU A 329 -0.21 -25.45 -14.43
C LEU A 329 -1.72 -25.23 -14.31
N VAL A 330 -2.19 -24.98 -13.09
CA VAL A 330 -3.53 -24.43 -12.82
C VAL A 330 -3.42 -22.92 -12.65
N ARG A 331 -4.22 -22.15 -13.38
CA ARG A 331 -4.25 -20.69 -13.33
C ARG A 331 -5.51 -20.17 -12.65
N CYS A 332 -5.36 -19.11 -11.86
CA CYS A 332 -6.50 -18.36 -11.35
C CYS A 332 -7.14 -17.54 -12.50
N PRO A 333 -8.47 -17.50 -12.64
CA PRO A 333 -9.13 -16.69 -13.67
C PRO A 333 -9.19 -15.20 -13.33
N PHE A 334 -8.87 -14.80 -12.08
CA PHE A 334 -9.00 -13.42 -11.59
C PHE A 334 -7.67 -12.68 -11.44
N CYS A 335 -6.54 -13.38 -11.45
CA CYS A 335 -5.21 -12.79 -11.31
C CYS A 335 -4.13 -13.65 -11.97
N SER A 336 -2.89 -13.17 -12.00
CA SER A 336 -1.75 -13.86 -12.64
C SER A 336 -1.22 -15.07 -11.85
N TYR A 337 -1.91 -15.50 -10.79
CA TYR A 337 -1.48 -16.62 -9.95
C TYR A 337 -1.56 -17.94 -10.73
N ALA A 338 -0.48 -18.73 -10.67
CA ALA A 338 -0.40 -20.06 -11.25
C ALA A 338 0.28 -21.03 -10.27
N GLU A 339 -0.20 -22.27 -10.23
CA GLU A 339 0.33 -23.33 -9.37
C GLU A 339 0.60 -24.59 -10.21
N VAL A 340 1.70 -25.28 -9.91
CA VAL A 340 2.06 -26.56 -10.56
C VAL A 340 1.26 -27.68 -9.91
N LEU A 341 0.54 -28.46 -10.71
CA LEU A 341 -0.16 -29.63 -10.20
C LEU A 341 0.85 -30.70 -9.76
N PRO A 342 0.66 -31.31 -8.57
CA PRO A 342 1.46 -32.46 -8.19
C PRO A 342 1.23 -33.59 -9.19
N PRO A 343 2.28 -34.31 -9.61
CA PRO A 343 2.13 -35.42 -10.55
C PRO A 343 1.17 -36.48 -9.99
N ASN A 344 0.36 -37.08 -10.87
CA ASN A 344 -0.63 -38.09 -10.48
C ASN A 344 -0.03 -39.15 -9.53
N PRO A 345 -0.66 -39.45 -8.38
CA PRO A 345 -0.12 -40.34 -7.35
C PRO A 345 0.13 -41.77 -7.85
N SER A 346 -0.48 -42.18 -8.97
CA SER A 346 -0.25 -43.48 -9.61
C SER A 346 1.17 -43.65 -10.17
N HIS A 347 1.82 -42.59 -10.66
CA HIS A 347 3.19 -42.64 -11.17
C HIS A 347 4.24 -42.72 -10.05
N ILE A 348 3.95 -42.11 -8.91
CA ILE A 348 4.79 -42.17 -7.70
C ILE A 348 4.80 -43.59 -7.13
N GLN A 349 3.66 -44.28 -7.19
CA GLN A 349 3.51 -45.65 -6.68
C GLN A 349 4.31 -46.68 -7.50
N SER A 350 4.39 -46.52 -8.82
CA SER A 350 5.26 -47.35 -9.67
C SER A 350 6.76 -47.13 -9.39
N ALA A 351 7.18 -45.88 -9.16
CA ALA A 351 8.57 -45.57 -8.82
C ALA A 351 8.95 -46.08 -7.41
N LEU A 352 8.05 -45.96 -6.43
CA LEU A 352 8.23 -46.49 -5.08
C LEU A 352 8.25 -48.02 -5.03
N LEU A 353 7.40 -48.70 -5.82
CA LEU A 353 7.42 -50.16 -5.95
C LEU A 353 8.73 -50.68 -6.58
N HIS A 354 9.32 -49.92 -7.50
CA HIS A 354 10.63 -50.27 -8.06
C HIS A 354 11.76 -50.14 -7.04
N ILE A 355 11.73 -49.11 -6.19
CA ILE A 355 12.73 -48.89 -5.12
C ILE A 355 12.55 -49.92 -3.98
N GLN A 356 11.32 -50.28 -3.62
CA GLN A 356 11.04 -51.25 -2.55
C GLN A 356 11.42 -52.69 -2.90
N ASN A 357 11.53 -53.04 -4.19
CA ASN A 357 11.93 -54.38 -4.62
C ASN A 357 13.44 -54.60 -4.68
N ILE A 358 14.24 -53.59 -4.33
CA ILE A 358 15.70 -53.71 -4.31
C ILE A 358 16.13 -54.15 -2.92
N LYS A 359 16.38 -55.46 -2.75
CA LYS A 359 16.89 -56.03 -1.48
C LYS A 359 18.27 -55.44 -1.17
N PRO A 360 18.51 -54.87 0.02
CA PRO A 360 19.82 -54.36 0.36
C PRO A 360 20.82 -55.52 0.53
N PRO A 361 22.08 -55.37 0.06
CA PRO A 361 23.11 -56.37 0.33
C PRO A 361 23.48 -56.34 1.81
N ARG A 362 23.61 -57.51 2.44
CA ARG A 362 24.09 -57.65 3.82
C ARG A 362 25.57 -57.27 3.87
N ILE A 363 25.90 -56.07 4.35
CA ILE A 363 27.28 -55.64 4.58
C ILE A 363 27.53 -55.57 6.11
N SER A 364 28.59 -56.25 6.54
CA SER A 364 28.99 -56.39 7.95
C SER A 364 29.51 -55.08 8.54
N LEU A 365 28.92 -54.65 9.67
CA LEU A 365 29.15 -53.39 10.39
C LEU A 365 30.60 -53.14 10.82
N TYR A 366 31.47 -54.14 10.80
CA TYR A 366 32.87 -54.00 11.22
C TYR A 366 33.74 -53.14 10.28
N ARG A 367 33.31 -52.89 9.04
CA ARG A 367 34.09 -52.08 8.08
C ARG A 367 33.81 -50.57 8.15
N LEU A 368 32.69 -50.14 8.72
CA LEU A 368 32.36 -48.71 8.87
C LEU A 368 33.14 -48.03 10.01
N GLY A 369 33.47 -48.77 11.08
CA GLY A 369 34.20 -48.23 12.23
C GLY A 369 35.63 -47.79 11.91
N ALA A 370 36.30 -48.44 10.95
CA ALA A 370 37.68 -48.11 10.57
C ALA A 370 37.78 -46.85 9.69
N ALA A 371 36.76 -46.59 8.86
CA ALA A 371 36.76 -45.43 7.96
C ALA A 371 36.57 -44.11 8.72
N VAL A 372 35.72 -44.10 9.75
CA VAL A 372 35.43 -42.89 10.54
C VAL A 372 36.60 -42.46 11.42
N LEU A 373 37.42 -43.41 11.89
CA LEU A 373 38.63 -43.12 12.67
C LEU A 373 39.77 -42.55 11.81
N LEU A 374 39.88 -42.98 10.54
CA LEU A 374 40.91 -42.46 9.63
C LEU A 374 40.59 -41.03 9.16
N THR A 375 39.31 -40.69 8.97
CA THR A 375 38.92 -39.33 8.57
C THR A 375 39.10 -38.31 9.69
N SER A 376 38.99 -38.73 10.96
CA SER A 376 39.13 -37.83 12.11
C SER A 376 40.59 -37.52 12.44
N VAL A 377 41.52 -38.48 12.27
CA VAL A 377 42.97 -38.23 12.42
C VAL A 377 43.51 -37.31 11.31
N PHE A 378 42.94 -37.37 10.10
CA PHE A 378 43.37 -36.55 8.96
C PHE A 378 43.00 -35.08 9.10
N TRP A 379 41.84 -34.75 9.70
CA TRP A 379 41.46 -33.35 9.98
C TRP A 379 42.33 -32.71 11.07
N ILE A 380 42.80 -33.48 12.05
CA ILE A 380 43.68 -32.97 13.12
C ILE A 380 45.09 -32.63 12.60
N LEU A 381 45.52 -33.25 11.49
CA LEU A 381 46.84 -32.98 10.89
C LEU A 381 46.84 -31.82 9.88
N ILE A 382 45.68 -31.37 9.39
CA ILE A 382 45.57 -30.27 8.41
C ILE A 382 45.51 -28.89 9.08
N ASP A 383 45.09 -28.81 10.34
CA ASP A 383 44.92 -27.52 11.04
C ASP A 383 46.24 -26.86 11.51
N ASN A 384 47.39 -27.52 11.33
CA ASN A 384 48.65 -27.12 11.97
C ASN A 384 49.75 -26.55 11.06
N ASP A 385 49.51 -26.33 9.77
CA ASP A 385 50.50 -25.67 8.89
C ASP A 385 49.94 -24.42 8.18
N THR A 386 50.19 -23.29 8.84
CA THR A 386 50.50 -21.93 8.36
C THR A 386 50.06 -21.49 6.95
N VAL A 387 49.22 -20.45 6.93
CA VAL A 387 48.96 -19.50 5.83
C VAL A 387 50.27 -18.80 5.37
N PRO A 388 50.47 -18.59 4.06
CA PRO A 388 50.70 -17.21 3.62
C PRO A 388 50.01 -16.82 2.31
N GLU A 389 50.15 -15.52 2.05
CA GLU A 389 49.44 -14.57 1.18
C GLU A 389 49.42 -14.86 -0.34
N SER A 390 48.53 -14.14 -1.03
CA SER A 390 48.16 -14.17 -2.47
C SER A 390 49.33 -13.96 -3.46
N PRO A 391 49.11 -13.91 -4.80
CA PRO A 391 48.05 -14.44 -5.69
C PRO A 391 48.65 -15.28 -6.86
N SER A 392 47.77 -15.72 -7.78
CA SER A 392 48.02 -16.23 -9.15
C SER A 392 48.16 -17.76 -9.34
N ASP A 393 47.52 -18.20 -10.42
CA ASP A 393 47.51 -19.51 -11.05
C ASP A 393 46.84 -20.67 -10.32
N GLY A 394 45.58 -20.90 -10.72
CA GLY A 394 44.85 -22.12 -10.43
C GLY A 394 45.56 -23.33 -11.02
N THR A 395 45.71 -24.39 -10.21
CA THR A 395 45.83 -25.79 -10.68
C THR A 395 45.95 -26.84 -9.55
N LEU A 396 45.95 -26.47 -8.26
CA LEU A 396 46.18 -27.46 -7.18
C LEU A 396 44.94 -27.96 -6.37
N PRO A 397 43.86 -27.19 -6.11
CA PRO A 397 42.77 -27.69 -5.26
C PRO A 397 41.89 -28.74 -5.97
N THR A 398 41.82 -28.68 -7.29
CA THR A 398 40.96 -29.55 -8.12
C THR A 398 41.53 -30.94 -8.34
N ARG A 399 42.85 -31.13 -8.23
CA ARG A 399 43.48 -32.46 -8.43
C ARG A 399 43.38 -33.37 -7.21
N LEU A 400 43.35 -32.82 -6.00
CA LEU A 400 43.14 -33.60 -4.78
C LEU A 400 41.66 -33.98 -4.59
N ALA A 401 40.73 -33.11 -5.00
CA ALA A 401 39.29 -33.43 -5.03
C ALA A 401 38.96 -34.52 -6.06
N ALA A 402 39.62 -34.50 -7.24
CA ALA A 402 39.43 -35.50 -8.28
C ALA A 402 40.01 -36.89 -7.92
N ALA A 403 41.07 -36.95 -7.11
CA ALA A 403 41.60 -38.23 -6.64
C ALA A 403 40.65 -38.93 -5.63
N PHE A 404 39.87 -38.15 -4.86
CA PHE A 404 38.92 -38.69 -3.88
C PHE A 404 37.58 -39.13 -4.50
N THR A 405 37.12 -38.52 -5.61
CA THR A 405 35.95 -39.03 -6.33
C THR A 405 36.22 -40.40 -6.97
N VAL A 406 37.45 -40.65 -7.45
CA VAL A 406 37.82 -41.96 -8.03
C VAL A 406 37.90 -43.06 -6.97
N PHE A 407 38.33 -42.76 -5.74
CA PHE A 407 38.41 -43.75 -4.66
C PHE A 407 37.05 -44.04 -4.00
N ALA A 408 36.13 -43.06 -3.96
CA ALA A 408 34.78 -43.26 -3.47
C ALA A 408 33.90 -44.08 -4.45
N VAL A 409 34.10 -43.91 -5.76
CA VAL A 409 33.35 -44.65 -6.80
C VAL A 409 33.77 -46.13 -6.87
N SER A 410 34.99 -46.48 -6.45
CA SER A 410 35.49 -47.87 -6.49
C SER A 410 35.06 -48.73 -5.29
N LEU A 411 34.37 -48.17 -4.29
CA LEU A 411 33.82 -48.90 -3.14
C LEU A 411 32.30 -49.18 -3.23
N ILE A 412 31.65 -48.84 -4.34
CA ILE A 412 30.23 -49.15 -4.60
C ILE A 412 30.16 -50.23 -5.69
N PRO A 413 29.94 -51.52 -5.36
CA PRO A 413 29.76 -52.53 -6.38
C PRO A 413 28.39 -52.36 -7.05
N GLY A 414 28.41 -52.08 -8.36
CA GLY A 414 27.45 -52.58 -9.35
C GLY A 414 25.98 -52.20 -9.16
N TRP A 415 25.58 -51.03 -9.67
CA TRP A 415 24.17 -50.68 -9.88
C TRP A 415 23.86 -50.18 -11.30
N MET A 416 24.81 -50.29 -12.23
CA MET A 416 24.59 -50.03 -13.66
C MET A 416 24.45 -51.35 -14.42
N SER A 417 23.23 -51.90 -14.46
CA SER A 417 22.71 -52.67 -15.61
C SER A 417 21.25 -53.10 -15.36
N GLN A 418 20.28 -52.26 -15.75
CA GLN A 418 19.10 -52.65 -16.54
C GLN A 418 18.11 -51.48 -16.62
N GLN A 419 17.73 -51.20 -17.88
CA GLN A 419 16.80 -50.20 -18.42
C GLN A 419 17.32 -48.77 -18.56
#